data_AF-A0A0W7WB61-F1
#
_entry.id   AF-A0A0W7WB61-F1
#
_cell.length_a   1.000
_cell.length_b   1.000
_cell.length_c   1.000
_cell.angle_alpha   90.00
_cell.angle_beta   90.00
_cell.angle_gamma   90.00
#
_symmetry.space_group_name_H-M   'P 1'
#
loop_
_entity.id
_entity.type
_entity.pdbx_description
1 polymer ?
#
loop_
_entity_poly.entity_id
_entity_poly.type
_entity_poly.pdbx_seq_one_letter_code
_entity_poly.pdbx_strand_id
1 'polypeptide(L)'
;MEALVSDLEWPPGEDVSDGVLFDLIEFFASRVATPKNQRWHDFMRHYELEFDERKGRSAFRDEINEMLRAGATLFEITDQGKIERIGTPEVRAALVDLQPDTGDEELDALIVEARELFRSPKSQDRQSGLEKLWDAFERLKTIEPGKDKKAQVAALLRRVDSEPLREKIDDEMVALTKIGNEFRIRHHETDKHPVPRPEGQDYLFSRLATLVIYLLKISDRLKAD
;
A
#
# COMPACT_ATOMS: atom_id res chain seq x y z
N MET A 1 4.32 23.36 -21.61
CA MET A 1 3.24 22.77 -20.79
C MET A 1 2.97 21.43 -21.44
N GLU A 2 3.70 20.39 -21.02
CA GLU A 2 3.52 19.03 -21.52
C GLU A 2 2.16 18.52 -21.01
N ALA A 3 1.44 17.78 -21.84
CA ALA A 3 0.10 17.29 -21.52
C ALA A 3 0.16 16.42 -20.25
N LEU A 4 -0.53 16.85 -19.18
CA LEU A 4 -0.56 16.14 -17.89
C LEU A 4 -1.36 14.82 -17.93
N VAL A 5 -2.11 14.58 -19.02
CA VAL A 5 -2.77 13.30 -19.35
C VAL A 5 -2.67 13.16 -20.88
N SER A 6 -1.59 12.55 -21.38
CA SER A 6 -1.23 12.61 -22.81
C SER A 6 -2.20 11.87 -23.74
N ASP A 7 -3.00 10.95 -23.20
CA ASP A 7 -3.74 9.95 -23.98
C ASP A 7 -5.27 10.07 -23.84
N LEU A 8 -5.77 11.18 -23.28
CA LEU A 8 -7.20 11.41 -23.11
C LEU A 8 -7.77 12.26 -24.25
N GLU A 9 -8.68 11.69 -25.04
CA GLU A 9 -9.55 12.46 -25.94
C GLU A 9 -10.69 13.13 -25.16
N TRP A 10 -10.97 14.40 -25.47
CA TRP A 10 -12.03 15.18 -24.81
C TRP A 10 -13.21 15.45 -25.77
N PRO A 11 -14.47 15.21 -25.35
CA PRO A 11 -14.88 14.67 -24.05
C PRO A 11 -14.52 13.18 -23.90
N PRO A 12 -14.30 12.70 -22.66
CA PRO A 12 -14.04 11.28 -22.42
C PRO A 12 -15.19 10.43 -22.98
N GLY A 13 -14.86 9.30 -23.60
CA GLY A 13 -15.83 8.25 -23.92
C GLY A 13 -16.39 7.58 -22.66
N GLU A 14 -17.33 6.65 -22.82
CA GLU A 14 -17.89 5.90 -21.68
C GLU A 14 -16.86 4.94 -21.03
N ASP A 15 -15.91 4.43 -21.83
CA ASP A 15 -14.90 3.46 -21.39
C ASP A 15 -13.55 4.12 -21.07
N VAL A 16 -13.50 4.93 -20.00
CA VAL A 16 -12.24 5.48 -19.48
C VAL A 16 -11.61 4.50 -18.49
N SER A 17 -10.34 4.14 -18.70
CA SER A 17 -9.61 3.30 -17.74
C SER A 17 -9.45 4.00 -16.39
N ASP A 18 -9.44 3.22 -15.30
CA ASP A 18 -9.18 3.72 -13.94
C ASP A 18 -7.91 4.57 -13.86
N GLY A 19 -6.85 4.19 -14.58
CA GLY A 19 -5.59 4.94 -14.59
C GLY A 19 -5.77 6.37 -15.10
N VAL A 20 -6.46 6.54 -16.23
CA VAL A 20 -6.75 7.86 -16.80
C VAL A 20 -7.69 8.66 -15.89
N LEU A 21 -8.69 8.00 -15.29
CA LEU A 21 -9.59 8.64 -14.34
C LEU A 21 -8.85 9.13 -13.10
N PHE A 22 -7.96 8.31 -12.54
CA PHE A 22 -7.15 8.68 -11.38
C PHE A 22 -6.20 9.83 -11.70
N ASP A 23 -5.53 9.81 -12.86
CA ASP A 23 -4.67 10.92 -13.31
C ASP A 23 -5.46 12.24 -13.42
N LEU A 24 -6.69 12.20 -13.93
CA LEU A 24 -7.58 13.36 -13.98
C LEU A 24 -7.96 13.85 -12.57
N ILE A 25 -8.35 12.94 -11.68
CA ILE A 25 -8.71 13.27 -10.29
C ILE A 25 -7.53 13.93 -9.59
N GLU A 26 -6.33 13.37 -9.70
CA GLU A 26 -5.10 13.93 -9.12
C GLU A 26 -4.74 15.29 -9.75
N PHE A 27 -4.93 15.43 -11.07
CA PHE A 27 -4.74 16.71 -11.74
C PHE A 27 -5.70 17.77 -11.16
N PHE A 28 -6.99 17.49 -11.06
CA PHE A 28 -7.96 18.42 -10.46
C PHE A 28 -7.65 18.72 -8.99
N ALA A 29 -7.27 17.71 -8.21
CA ALA A 29 -6.84 17.88 -6.83
C ALA A 29 -5.67 18.87 -6.70
N SER A 30 -4.75 18.88 -7.67
CA SER A 30 -3.63 19.83 -7.67
C SER A 30 -4.04 21.28 -7.98
N ARG A 31 -5.18 21.49 -8.66
CA ARG A 31 -5.61 22.79 -9.21
C ARG A 31 -6.82 23.42 -8.54
N VAL A 32 -7.64 22.64 -7.85
CA VAL A 32 -8.90 23.10 -7.26
C VAL A 32 -8.68 24.09 -6.13
N ALA A 33 -9.49 25.15 -6.11
CA ALA A 33 -9.50 26.18 -5.07
C ALA A 33 -10.91 26.76 -4.93
N THR A 34 -11.28 27.19 -3.72
CA THR A 34 -12.60 27.82 -3.48
C THR A 34 -12.48 29.33 -3.61
N PRO A 35 -13.34 30.02 -4.39
CA PRO A 35 -13.34 31.47 -4.44
C PRO A 35 -13.72 32.06 -3.07
N LYS A 36 -13.04 33.13 -2.67
CA LYS A 36 -13.36 33.95 -1.51
C LYS A 36 -13.25 35.43 -1.85
N ASN A 37 -14.11 36.23 -1.26
CA ASN A 37 -14.05 37.68 -1.39
C ASN A 37 -12.86 38.20 -0.58
N GLN A 38 -11.98 38.97 -1.23
CA GLN A 38 -10.83 39.57 -0.60
C GLN A 38 -11.13 41.03 -0.21
N ARG A 39 -11.06 41.93 -1.18
CA ARG A 39 -11.24 43.37 -0.97
C ARG A 39 -12.41 43.89 -1.77
N TRP A 40 -13.21 44.76 -1.16
CA TRP A 40 -14.24 45.49 -1.87
C TRP A 40 -13.66 46.68 -2.66
N HIS A 41 -14.09 46.85 -3.90
CA HIS A 41 -13.80 48.01 -4.75
C HIS A 41 -15.02 48.87 -4.99
N ASP A 42 -14.87 50.16 -4.70
CA ASP A 42 -15.94 51.14 -4.90
C ASP A 42 -16.18 51.45 -6.39
N PHE A 43 -15.12 51.40 -7.20
CA PHE A 43 -15.25 51.50 -8.66
C PHE A 43 -15.79 50.18 -9.21
N MET A 44 -16.94 50.24 -9.90
CA MET A 44 -17.70 49.07 -10.38
C MET A 44 -18.29 48.15 -9.27
N ARG A 45 -18.21 48.53 -7.99
CA ARG A 45 -18.93 47.92 -6.85
C ARG A 45 -18.86 46.38 -6.80
N HIS A 46 -17.66 45.83 -6.71
CA HIS A 46 -17.45 44.38 -6.64
C HIS A 46 -16.33 44.01 -5.66
N TYR A 47 -16.30 42.75 -5.25
CA TYR A 47 -15.17 42.18 -4.51
C TYR A 47 -14.09 41.68 -5.49
N GLU A 48 -12.83 41.95 -5.18
CA GLU A 48 -11.71 41.14 -5.66
C GLU A 48 -11.89 39.69 -5.21
N LEU A 49 -11.69 38.76 -6.14
CA LEU A 49 -11.67 37.33 -5.85
C LEU A 49 -10.25 36.89 -5.54
N GLU A 50 -10.11 36.20 -4.42
CA GLU A 50 -8.96 35.37 -4.11
C GLU A 50 -9.42 33.90 -4.08
N PHE A 51 -8.50 32.96 -4.21
CA PHE A 51 -8.81 31.53 -4.25
C PHE A 51 -8.11 30.81 -3.10
N ASP A 52 -8.89 30.14 -2.25
CA ASP A 52 -8.40 29.33 -1.14
C ASP A 52 -8.15 27.90 -1.62
N GLU A 53 -6.89 27.62 -1.95
CA GLU A 53 -6.44 26.29 -2.37
C GLU A 53 -6.63 25.25 -1.27
N ARG A 54 -6.31 25.58 -0.01
CA ARG A 54 -6.40 24.61 1.09
C ARG A 54 -7.83 24.16 1.30
N LYS A 55 -8.77 25.11 1.35
CA LYS A 55 -10.20 24.81 1.49
C LYS A 55 -10.73 24.05 0.27
N GLY A 56 -10.35 24.47 -0.93
CA GLY A 56 -10.78 23.81 -2.17
C GLY A 56 -10.29 22.36 -2.26
N ARG A 57 -9.00 22.12 -2.00
CA ARG A 57 -8.40 20.78 -2.03
C ARG A 57 -9.00 19.85 -0.99
N SER A 58 -9.23 20.34 0.25
CA SER A 58 -9.89 19.54 1.29
C SER A 58 -11.31 19.16 0.91
N ALA A 59 -12.11 20.11 0.41
CA ALA A 59 -13.48 19.84 0.00
C ALA A 59 -13.55 18.86 -1.18
N PHE A 60 -12.68 19.03 -2.18
CA PHE A 60 -12.58 18.11 -3.31
C PHE A 60 -12.19 16.70 -2.88
N ARG A 61 -11.17 16.57 -2.00
CA ARG A 61 -10.76 15.28 -1.44
C ARG A 61 -11.92 14.58 -0.74
N ASP A 62 -12.66 15.30 0.10
CA ASP A 62 -13.76 14.74 0.88
C ASP A 62 -14.92 14.26 -0.03
N GLU A 63 -15.26 15.04 -1.05
CA GLU A 63 -16.28 14.70 -2.05
C GLU A 63 -15.88 13.48 -2.89
N ILE A 64 -14.65 13.45 -3.40
CA ILE A 64 -14.14 12.29 -4.16
C ILE A 64 -14.11 11.03 -3.30
N ASN A 65 -13.65 11.13 -2.04
CA ASN A 65 -13.64 9.99 -1.13
C ASN A 65 -15.06 9.52 -0.76
N GLU A 66 -16.05 10.40 -0.70
CA GLU A 66 -17.46 10.01 -0.57
C GLU A 66 -17.93 9.20 -1.78
N MET A 67 -17.65 9.67 -3.00
CA MET A 67 -18.00 8.96 -4.24
C MET A 67 -17.32 7.59 -4.34
N LEU A 68 -16.01 7.51 -4.06
CA LEU A 68 -15.25 6.26 -4.10
C LEU A 68 -15.77 5.23 -3.10
N ARG A 69 -16.17 5.67 -1.90
CA ARG A 69 -16.80 4.81 -0.89
C ARG A 69 -18.21 4.37 -1.28
N ALA A 70 -19.02 5.27 -1.84
CA ALA A 70 -20.35 4.94 -2.33
C ALA A 70 -20.30 3.90 -3.46
N GLY A 71 -19.28 3.96 -4.31
CA GLY A 71 -18.99 2.95 -5.34
C GLY A 71 -18.36 1.65 -4.82
N ALA A 72 -18.17 1.50 -3.50
CA ALA A 72 -17.49 0.36 -2.87
C ALA A 72 -16.09 0.07 -3.46
N THR A 73 -15.39 1.12 -3.88
CA THR A 73 -14.03 0.97 -4.43
C THR A 73 -13.01 0.74 -3.32
N LEU A 74 -11.83 0.23 -3.69
CA LEU A 74 -10.71 0.01 -2.77
C LEU A 74 -9.67 1.13 -2.88
N PHE A 75 -10.11 2.35 -3.21
CA PHE A 75 -9.24 3.51 -3.41
C PHE A 75 -9.68 4.70 -2.58
N GLU A 76 -8.73 5.57 -2.26
CA GLU A 76 -8.96 6.87 -1.65
C GLU A 76 -7.99 7.90 -2.21
N ILE A 77 -8.38 9.17 -2.19
CA ILE A 77 -7.48 10.29 -2.39
C ILE A 77 -6.91 10.75 -1.05
N THR A 78 -5.58 10.79 -0.96
CA THR A 78 -4.83 11.20 0.22
C THR A 78 -4.87 12.71 0.42
N ASP A 79 -4.38 13.16 1.58
CA ASP A 79 -4.21 14.60 1.88
C ASP A 79 -3.27 15.32 0.91
N GLN A 80 -2.40 14.56 0.24
CA GLN A 80 -1.49 15.07 -0.79
C GLN A 80 -2.16 15.17 -2.17
N GLY A 81 -3.42 14.76 -2.29
CA GLY A 81 -4.15 14.74 -3.55
C GLY A 81 -3.76 13.60 -4.48
N LYS A 82 -3.25 12.49 -3.92
CA LYS A 82 -2.84 11.28 -4.66
C LYS A 82 -3.82 10.15 -4.45
N ILE A 83 -4.12 9.38 -5.49
CA ILE A 83 -4.96 8.19 -5.38
C ILE A 83 -4.10 7.03 -4.90
N GLU A 84 -4.53 6.42 -3.80
CA GLU A 84 -3.94 5.20 -3.26
C GLU A 84 -4.99 4.11 -3.14
N ARG A 85 -4.52 2.87 -3.26
CA ARG A 85 -5.30 1.67 -2.97
C ARG A 85 -5.22 1.38 -1.47
N ILE A 86 -6.38 1.33 -0.82
CA ILE A 86 -6.51 0.95 0.60
C ILE A 86 -6.72 -0.54 0.81
N GLY A 87 -7.15 -1.26 -0.24
CA GLY A 87 -7.40 -2.71 -0.19
C GLY A 87 -8.63 -3.10 0.63
N THR A 88 -8.83 -4.42 0.78
CA THR A 88 -9.87 -4.97 1.67
C THR A 88 -9.59 -4.61 3.14
N PRO A 89 -10.55 -4.77 4.07
CA PRO A 89 -10.31 -4.46 5.49
C PRO A 89 -9.06 -5.14 6.08
N GLU A 90 -8.80 -6.40 5.70
CA GLU A 90 -7.67 -7.19 6.17
C GLU A 90 -6.34 -6.64 5.63
N VAL A 91 -6.31 -6.30 4.34
CA VAL A 91 -5.14 -5.66 3.71
C VAL A 91 -4.89 -4.29 4.30
N ARG A 92 -5.95 -3.50 4.51
CA ARG A 92 -5.84 -2.16 5.09
C ARG A 92 -5.21 -2.21 6.48
N ALA A 93 -5.69 -3.10 7.34
CA ALA A 93 -5.13 -3.30 8.67
C ALA A 93 -3.64 -3.70 8.58
N ALA A 94 -3.31 -4.67 7.74
CA ALA A 94 -1.92 -5.08 7.53
C ALA A 94 -1.02 -3.94 7.03
N LEU A 95 -1.49 -3.10 6.10
CA LEU A 95 -0.74 -1.95 5.57
C LEU A 95 -0.50 -0.87 6.64
N VAL A 96 -1.42 -0.71 7.59
CA VAL A 96 -1.27 0.22 8.72
C VAL A 96 -0.27 -0.32 9.73
N ASP A 97 -0.43 -1.58 10.13
CA ASP A 97 0.31 -2.19 11.25
C ASP A 97 1.75 -2.60 10.89
N LEU A 98 2.02 -2.88 9.61
CA LEU A 98 3.34 -3.33 9.15
C LEU A 98 4.33 -2.15 9.09
N GLN A 99 4.70 -1.61 10.25
CA GLN A 99 5.61 -0.49 10.41
C GLN A 99 6.94 -0.98 11.01
N PRO A 100 7.96 -1.24 10.18
CA PRO A 100 9.18 -1.87 10.65
C PRO A 100 10.06 -0.88 11.44
N ASP A 101 10.71 -1.39 12.48
CA ASP A 101 11.81 -0.75 13.22
C ASP A 101 12.78 -1.85 13.67
N THR A 102 13.36 -2.55 12.68
CA THR A 102 14.00 -3.84 12.95
C THR A 102 15.48 -3.71 13.33
N GLY A 103 16.06 -2.53 13.07
CA GLY A 103 17.50 -2.28 13.12
C GLY A 103 18.27 -2.85 11.93
N ASP A 104 17.60 -3.52 10.99
CA ASP A 104 18.14 -4.02 9.73
C ASP A 104 17.59 -3.17 8.58
N GLU A 105 18.40 -2.23 8.07
CA GLU A 105 17.96 -1.26 7.05
C GLU A 105 17.41 -1.92 5.78
N GLU A 106 17.95 -3.09 5.41
CA GLU A 106 17.51 -3.85 4.24
C GLU A 106 16.10 -4.43 4.46
N LEU A 107 15.86 -5.06 5.61
CA LEU A 107 14.53 -5.55 5.97
C LEU A 107 13.50 -4.42 6.04
N ASP A 108 13.84 -3.32 6.68
CA ASP A 108 12.96 -2.15 6.81
C ASP A 108 12.60 -1.58 5.42
N ALA A 109 13.60 -1.44 4.54
CA ALA A 109 13.39 -0.98 3.17
C ALA A 109 12.49 -1.91 2.36
N LEU A 110 12.69 -3.23 2.44
CA LEU A 110 11.84 -4.21 1.74
C LEU A 110 10.38 -4.13 2.20
N ILE A 111 10.15 -3.98 3.51
CA ILE A 111 8.80 -3.85 4.07
C ILE A 111 8.13 -2.53 3.65
N VAL A 112 8.87 -1.42 3.68
CA VAL A 112 8.36 -0.11 3.24
C VAL A 112 8.00 -0.15 1.75
N GLU A 113 8.91 -0.65 0.90
CA GLU A 113 8.69 -0.78 -0.54
C GLU A 113 7.50 -1.68 -0.85
N ALA A 114 7.37 -2.82 -0.14
CA ALA A 114 6.22 -3.72 -0.29
C ALA A 114 4.89 -2.99 -0.03
N ARG A 115 4.82 -2.15 1.01
CA ARG A 115 3.61 -1.39 1.36
C ARG A 115 3.29 -0.30 0.34
N GLU A 116 4.29 0.43 -0.11
CA GLU A 116 4.12 1.47 -1.14
C GLU A 116 3.61 0.87 -2.45
N LEU A 117 4.22 -0.22 -2.92
CA LEU A 117 3.81 -0.93 -4.13
C LEU A 117 2.39 -1.51 -3.99
N PHE A 118 2.02 -2.02 -2.83
CA PHE A 118 0.68 -2.58 -2.62
C PHE A 118 -0.42 -1.50 -2.46
N ARG A 119 -0.04 -0.28 -2.04
CA ARG A 119 -0.87 0.92 -2.07
C ARG A 119 -0.97 1.58 -3.44
N SER A 120 -0.12 1.22 -4.39
CA SER A 120 -0.19 1.79 -5.74
C SER A 120 -1.56 1.51 -6.39
N PRO A 121 -2.15 2.50 -7.09
CA PRO A 121 -3.34 2.25 -7.88
C PRO A 121 -3.09 1.32 -9.07
N LYS A 122 -1.83 1.18 -9.50
CA LYS A 122 -1.44 0.35 -10.64
C LYS A 122 -1.48 -1.13 -10.26
N SER A 123 -2.30 -1.89 -10.99
CA SER A 123 -2.50 -3.31 -10.70
C SER A 123 -1.26 -4.18 -10.80
N GLN A 124 -0.29 -3.79 -11.63
CA GLN A 124 0.99 -4.48 -11.81
C GLN A 124 1.89 -4.32 -10.58
N ASP A 125 1.86 -3.16 -9.91
CA ASP A 125 2.73 -2.87 -8.77
C ASP A 125 2.37 -3.76 -7.57
N ARG A 126 1.11 -4.21 -7.47
CA ARG A 126 0.68 -5.17 -6.44
C ARG A 126 1.46 -6.47 -6.47
N GLN A 127 1.79 -6.95 -7.67
CA GLN A 127 2.59 -8.16 -7.82
C GLN A 127 3.98 -7.91 -7.24
N SER A 128 4.64 -6.82 -7.65
CA SER A 128 5.96 -6.45 -7.11
C SER A 128 5.92 -6.23 -5.59
N GLY A 129 4.86 -5.63 -5.05
CA GLY A 129 4.69 -5.49 -3.59
C GLY A 129 4.60 -6.83 -2.86
N LEU A 130 3.94 -7.82 -3.47
CA LEU A 130 3.90 -9.19 -2.95
C LEU A 130 5.30 -9.83 -2.93
N GLU A 131 6.05 -9.67 -4.02
CA GLU A 131 7.43 -10.19 -4.15
C GLU A 131 8.34 -9.57 -3.07
N LYS A 132 8.27 -8.25 -2.89
CA LYS A 132 9.03 -7.52 -1.86
C LYS A 132 8.66 -7.95 -0.44
N LEU A 133 7.39 -8.23 -0.16
CA LEU A 133 6.98 -8.75 1.14
C LEU A 133 7.56 -10.17 1.38
N TRP A 134 7.64 -11.00 0.34
CA TRP A 134 8.29 -12.31 0.43
C TRP A 134 9.80 -12.19 0.63
N ASP A 135 10.47 -11.25 -0.04
CA ASP A 135 11.88 -10.97 0.18
C ASP A 135 12.14 -10.48 1.62
N ALA A 136 11.29 -9.59 2.14
CA ALA A 136 11.32 -9.18 3.55
C ALA A 136 11.16 -10.38 4.49
N PHE A 137 10.22 -11.28 4.20
CA PHE A 137 10.05 -12.50 4.98
C PHE A 137 11.28 -13.42 4.94
N GLU A 138 11.95 -13.53 3.80
CA GLU A 138 13.21 -14.29 3.69
C GLU A 138 14.35 -13.65 4.46
N ARG A 139 14.44 -12.31 4.46
CA ARG A 139 15.42 -11.54 5.24
C ARG A 139 15.16 -11.63 6.75
N LEU A 140 13.89 -11.57 7.17
CA LEU A 140 13.47 -11.73 8.57
C LEU A 140 13.91 -13.09 9.14
N LYS A 141 13.87 -14.15 8.34
CA LYS A 141 14.38 -15.48 8.75
C LYS A 141 15.89 -15.50 9.04
N THR A 142 16.60 -14.42 8.72
CA THR A 142 18.05 -14.28 8.89
C THR A 142 18.48 -13.07 9.74
N ILE A 143 17.57 -12.50 10.55
CA ILE A 143 17.89 -11.31 11.36
C ILE A 143 18.53 -11.62 12.72
N GLU A 144 18.32 -12.83 13.24
CA GLU A 144 18.88 -13.22 14.54
C GLU A 144 20.35 -13.61 14.43
N PRO A 145 21.16 -13.46 15.49
CA PRO A 145 22.51 -14.02 15.51
C PRO A 145 22.48 -15.56 15.44
N GLY A 146 23.26 -16.15 14.55
CA GLY A 146 23.36 -17.61 14.46
C GLY A 146 24.24 -18.11 13.33
N LYS A 147 24.75 -19.34 13.48
CA LYS A 147 25.69 -19.96 12.53
C LYS A 147 25.09 -20.29 11.15
N ASP A 148 23.78 -20.50 11.10
CA ASP A 148 23.04 -20.86 9.90
C ASP A 148 21.59 -20.35 10.01
N LYS A 149 20.88 -20.27 8.88
CA LYS A 149 19.49 -19.81 8.82
C LYS A 149 18.56 -20.59 9.75
N LYS A 150 18.77 -21.89 9.91
CA LYS A 150 17.93 -22.73 10.77
C LYS A 150 18.06 -22.34 12.24
N ALA A 151 19.27 -22.07 12.70
CA ALA A 151 19.53 -21.60 14.05
C ALA A 151 18.93 -20.21 14.31
N GLN A 152 18.97 -19.32 13.31
CA GLN A 152 18.41 -17.96 13.40
C GLN A 152 16.88 -18.00 13.44
N VAL A 153 16.22 -18.78 12.59
CA VAL A 153 14.76 -19.01 12.65
C VAL A 153 14.36 -19.59 14.01
N ALA A 154 15.10 -20.58 14.53
CA ALA A 154 14.83 -21.12 15.85
C ALA A 154 15.00 -20.08 16.97
N ALA A 155 15.96 -19.16 16.86
CA ALA A 155 16.13 -18.06 17.81
C ALA A 155 14.96 -17.06 17.76
N LEU A 156 14.47 -16.73 16.55
CA LEU A 156 13.30 -15.87 16.37
C LEU A 156 12.06 -16.53 16.97
N LEU A 157 11.80 -17.80 16.66
CA LEU A 157 10.65 -18.54 17.17
C LEU A 157 10.66 -18.73 18.69
N ARG A 158 11.84 -18.74 19.34
CA ARG A 158 11.94 -18.79 20.80
C ARG A 158 11.33 -17.57 21.49
N ARG A 159 11.13 -16.45 20.78
CA ARG A 159 10.39 -15.27 21.28
C ARG A 159 8.90 -15.54 21.46
N VAL A 160 8.36 -16.60 20.84
CA VAL A 160 6.98 -17.05 21.10
C VAL A 160 6.96 -17.86 22.39
N ASP A 161 6.33 -17.33 23.44
CA ASP A 161 6.29 -17.99 24.75
C ASP A 161 5.59 -19.36 24.74
N SER A 162 4.49 -19.47 24.00
CA SER A 162 3.70 -20.71 23.90
C SER A 162 4.34 -21.70 22.94
N GLU A 163 4.83 -22.83 23.47
CA GLU A 163 5.44 -23.90 22.66
C GLU A 163 4.49 -24.51 21.62
N PRO A 164 3.21 -24.84 21.93
CA PRO A 164 2.27 -25.32 20.92
C PRO A 164 2.02 -24.31 19.79
N LEU A 165 1.95 -23.01 20.12
CA LEU A 165 1.78 -21.96 19.11
C LEU A 165 3.04 -21.80 18.27
N ARG A 166 4.23 -21.89 18.89
CA ARG A 166 5.52 -21.81 18.21
C ARG A 166 5.64 -22.86 17.11
N GLU A 167 5.22 -24.10 17.37
CA GLU A 167 5.21 -25.17 16.36
C GLU A 167 4.30 -24.81 15.18
N LYS A 168 3.10 -24.29 15.45
CA LYS A 168 2.16 -23.88 14.39
C LYS A 168 2.66 -22.70 13.55
N ILE A 169 3.39 -21.79 14.17
CA ILE A 169 4.03 -20.68 13.46
C ILE A 169 5.18 -21.18 12.59
N ASP A 170 5.98 -22.13 13.07
CA ASP A 170 7.03 -22.75 12.25
C ASP A 170 6.43 -23.47 11.03
N ASP A 171 5.37 -24.27 11.24
CA ASP A 171 4.60 -24.90 10.16
C ASP A 171 4.10 -23.86 9.15
N GLU A 172 3.58 -22.72 9.61
CA GLU A 172 3.10 -21.65 8.74
C GLU A 172 4.24 -20.96 7.97
N MET A 173 5.39 -20.71 8.60
CA MET A 173 6.58 -20.18 7.93
C MET A 173 7.07 -21.12 6.82
N VAL A 174 7.04 -22.43 7.06
CA VAL A 174 7.37 -23.44 6.05
C VAL A 174 6.35 -23.43 4.92
N ALA A 175 5.05 -23.38 5.23
CA ALA A 175 3.98 -23.31 4.24
C ALA A 175 4.09 -22.06 3.35
N LEU A 176 4.35 -20.89 3.93
CA LEU A 176 4.52 -19.63 3.19
C LEU A 176 5.80 -19.61 2.34
N THR A 177 6.86 -20.26 2.80
CA THR A 177 8.07 -20.48 1.98
C THR A 177 7.74 -21.34 0.76
N LYS A 178 6.97 -22.42 0.95
CA LYS A 178 6.53 -23.30 -0.14
C LYS A 178 5.65 -22.55 -1.13
N ILE A 179 4.67 -21.78 -0.66
CA ILE A 179 3.81 -20.93 -1.51
C ILE A 179 4.65 -19.97 -2.36
N GLY A 180 5.62 -19.26 -1.75
CA GLY A 180 6.47 -18.32 -2.47
C GLY A 180 7.29 -18.96 -3.60
N ASN A 181 7.63 -20.25 -3.46
CA ASN A 181 8.38 -21.01 -4.45
C ASN A 181 7.50 -21.65 -5.54
N GLU A 182 6.26 -22.02 -5.22
CA GLU A 182 5.33 -22.68 -6.14
C GLU A 182 4.58 -21.68 -7.03
N PHE A 183 4.29 -20.49 -6.50
CA PHE A 183 3.69 -19.40 -7.24
C PHE A 183 4.77 -18.48 -7.82
N ARG A 184 4.42 -17.76 -8.88
CA ARG A 184 5.25 -16.70 -9.48
C ARG A 184 5.33 -15.50 -8.54
N ILE A 185 6.05 -15.67 -7.44
CA ILE A 185 6.34 -14.67 -6.41
C ILE A 185 7.85 -14.59 -6.24
N ARG A 186 8.54 -15.70 -5.98
CA ARG A 186 10.01 -15.70 -5.90
C ARG A 186 10.71 -16.15 -7.17
N HIS A 187 10.04 -16.99 -7.95
CA HIS A 187 10.60 -17.60 -9.15
C HIS A 187 9.61 -17.46 -10.31
N HIS A 188 10.09 -16.95 -11.44
CA HIS A 188 9.29 -16.73 -12.65
C HIS A 188 9.47 -17.85 -13.69
N GLU A 189 9.93 -19.01 -13.24
CA GLU A 189 10.09 -20.20 -14.08
C GLU A 189 8.74 -20.63 -14.69
N THR A 190 8.79 -21.24 -15.87
CA THR A 190 7.58 -21.56 -16.67
C THR A 190 6.67 -22.58 -16.00
N ASP A 191 7.20 -23.38 -15.07
CA ASP A 191 6.50 -24.39 -14.27
C ASP A 191 5.75 -23.82 -13.06
N LYS A 192 5.93 -22.54 -12.70
CA LYS A 192 5.28 -21.92 -11.54
C LYS A 192 3.87 -21.40 -11.86
N HIS A 193 2.98 -21.51 -10.86
CA HIS A 193 1.60 -21.07 -10.98
C HIS A 193 1.48 -19.54 -10.93
N PRO A 194 0.67 -18.90 -11.79
CA PRO A 194 0.36 -17.49 -11.64
C PRO A 194 -0.43 -17.26 -10.36
N VAL A 195 -0.19 -16.13 -9.68
CA VAL A 195 -1.01 -15.70 -8.54
C VAL A 195 -2.37 -15.23 -9.05
N PRO A 196 -3.51 -15.75 -8.53
CA PRO A 196 -4.83 -15.25 -8.90
C PRO A 196 -5.00 -13.77 -8.53
N ARG A 197 -5.60 -12.98 -9.41
CA ARG A 197 -5.76 -11.52 -9.25
C ARG A 197 -7.25 -11.13 -9.27
N PRO A 198 -7.66 -10.10 -8.50
CA PRO A 198 -6.91 -9.44 -7.42
C PRO A 198 -6.99 -10.16 -6.06
N GLU A 199 -8.01 -10.98 -5.81
CA GLU A 199 -8.33 -11.50 -4.47
C GLU A 199 -7.25 -12.44 -3.92
N GLY A 200 -6.59 -13.20 -4.80
CA GLY A 200 -5.47 -14.06 -4.42
C GLY A 200 -4.26 -13.25 -3.93
N GLN A 201 -3.99 -12.09 -4.52
CA GLN A 201 -2.92 -11.18 -4.07
C GLN A 201 -3.25 -10.60 -2.70
N ASP A 202 -4.49 -10.15 -2.47
CA ASP A 202 -4.93 -9.60 -1.18
C ASP A 202 -4.87 -10.65 -0.07
N TYR A 203 -5.33 -11.88 -0.35
CA TYR A 203 -5.22 -13.00 0.59
C TYR A 203 -3.77 -13.31 0.96
N LEU A 204 -2.88 -13.44 -0.05
CA LEU A 204 -1.49 -13.78 0.19
C LEU A 204 -0.73 -12.67 0.91
N PHE A 205 -0.97 -11.41 0.54
CA PHE A 205 -0.38 -10.25 1.19
C PHE A 205 -0.82 -10.17 2.65
N SER A 206 -2.14 -10.18 2.92
CA SER A 206 -2.66 -10.09 4.29
C SER A 206 -2.19 -11.25 5.17
N ARG A 207 -2.16 -12.48 4.63
CA ARG A 207 -1.67 -13.66 5.35
C ARG A 207 -0.20 -13.52 5.73
N LEU A 208 0.68 -13.22 4.78
CA LEU A 208 2.11 -13.08 5.05
C LEU A 208 2.38 -11.88 5.96
N ALA A 209 1.75 -10.74 5.68
CA ALA A 209 1.91 -9.53 6.48
C ALA A 209 1.50 -9.76 7.94
N THR A 210 0.38 -10.45 8.19
CA THR A 210 -0.06 -10.78 9.56
C THR A 210 0.99 -11.59 10.32
N LEU A 211 1.60 -12.58 9.67
CA LEU A 211 2.70 -13.35 10.26
C LEU A 211 3.92 -12.47 10.54
N VAL A 212 4.33 -11.64 9.57
CA VAL A 212 5.48 -10.74 9.72
C VAL A 212 5.24 -9.74 10.85
N ILE A 213 4.08 -9.07 10.89
CA ILE A 213 3.65 -8.18 11.97
C ILE A 213 3.78 -8.89 13.32
N TYR A 214 3.23 -10.10 13.44
CA TYR A 214 3.31 -10.86 14.69
C TYR A 214 4.77 -11.13 15.10
N LEU A 215 5.62 -11.62 14.19
CA LEU A 215 7.03 -11.92 14.47
C LEU A 215 7.85 -10.68 14.82
N LEU A 216 7.58 -9.55 14.17
CA LEU A 216 8.22 -8.28 14.49
C LEU A 216 7.76 -7.76 15.86
N LYS A 217 6.47 -7.88 16.18
CA LYS A 217 5.90 -7.45 17.47
C LYS A 217 6.50 -8.21 18.65
N ILE A 218 6.52 -9.55 18.58
CA ILE A 218 7.08 -10.37 19.68
C ILE A 218 8.60 -10.21 19.85
N SER A 219 9.25 -9.60 18.86
CA SER A 219 10.69 -9.39 18.89
C SER A 219 11.10 -7.93 19.06
N ASP A 220 10.13 -7.06 19.38
CA ASP A 220 10.29 -5.62 19.62
C ASP A 220 10.88 -4.86 18.41
N ARG A 221 10.39 -5.21 17.21
CA ARG A 221 10.87 -4.70 15.91
C ARG A 221 9.79 -4.04 15.05
N LEU A 222 8.66 -3.68 15.67
CA LEU A 222 7.68 -2.78 15.09
C LEU A 222 7.79 -1.43 15.77
N LYS A 223 7.51 -0.36 15.02
CA LYS A 223 7.33 0.97 15.60
C LYS A 223 6.23 0.90 16.66
N ALA A 224 6.49 1.50 17.81
CA ALA A 224 5.44 1.72 18.81
C ALA A 224 4.41 2.72 18.26
N ASP A 225 3.14 2.47 18.58
CA ASP A 225 2.03 3.40 18.34
C ASP A 225 2.21 4.73 19.11
#